data_AF-F2KNI3-F1
#
_entry.id   AF-F2KNI3-F1
#
_cell.length_a   1.000
_cell.length_b   1.000
_cell.length_c   1.000
_cell.angle_alpha   90.00
_cell.angle_beta   90.00
_cell.angle_gamma   90.00
#
_symmetry.space_group_name_H-M   'P 1'
#
loop_
_entity.id
_entity.type
_entity.pdbx_description
1 polymer ?
#
loop_
_entity_poly.entity_id
_entity_poly.type
_entity_poly.pdbx_seq_one_letter_code
_entity_poly.pdbx_strand_id
1 'polypeptide(L)'
;MKIHTPSLKLYNLWILKISDMNISIFVSNVIMDRREIHEKLKNNPKNVRFEELCKAAELFGFRFRGGKGSHRVYVREGVKEILNFQNVKGKAKPYQVKQLLKVIKRYNLLEED
;
A
#
# COMPACT_ATOMS: atom_id res chain seq x y z
N MET A 1 21.73 -2.67 36.28
CA MET A 1 21.90 -1.93 35.02
C MET A 1 20.50 -1.67 34.46
N LYS A 2 19.93 -0.48 34.65
CA LYS A 2 18.57 -0.15 34.17
C LYS A 2 18.70 0.47 32.78
N ILE A 3 18.25 -0.24 31.75
CA ILE A 3 18.10 0.32 30.40
C ILE A 3 16.93 1.31 30.42
N HIS A 4 17.23 2.59 30.19
CA HIS A 4 16.25 3.66 30.12
C HIS A 4 15.82 3.80 28.65
N THR A 5 14.58 3.48 28.33
CA THR A 5 13.99 3.71 27.00
C THR A 5 13.62 5.19 26.86
N PRO A 6 14.08 5.92 25.83
CA PRO A 6 13.67 7.31 25.62
C PRO A 6 12.19 7.39 25.22
N SER A 7 11.45 8.33 25.82
CA SER A 7 10.03 8.55 25.53
C SER A 7 9.81 9.17 24.14
N LEU A 8 8.66 8.86 23.52
CA LEU A 8 8.18 9.34 22.21
C LEU A 8 8.19 10.87 22.02
N LYS A 9 8.45 11.67 23.06
CA LYS A 9 8.51 13.13 22.96
C LYS A 9 9.75 13.67 22.25
N LEU A 10 10.82 12.88 22.10
CA LEU A 10 12.05 13.34 21.40
C LEU A 10 11.97 13.22 19.87
N TYR A 11 11.13 12.31 19.34
CA TYR A 11 10.95 12.16 17.90
C TYR A 11 10.26 13.37 17.25
N ASN A 12 9.33 14.02 17.97
CA ASN A 12 8.63 15.20 17.45
C ASN A 12 9.49 16.47 17.43
N LEU A 13 10.54 16.54 18.24
CA LEU A 13 11.39 17.74 18.32
C LEU A 13 12.54 17.72 17.31
N TRP A 14 12.93 16.56 16.80
CA TRP A 14 13.96 16.43 15.76
C TRP A 14 13.45 16.78 14.35
N ILE A 15 12.14 16.94 14.18
CA ILE A 15 11.53 17.31 12.89
C ILE A 15 11.47 18.83 12.68
N LEU A 16 11.58 19.65 13.73
CA LEU A 16 11.30 21.09 13.65
C LEU A 16 12.54 22.00 13.68
N LYS A 17 13.73 21.50 13.31
CA LYS A 17 14.95 22.33 13.34
C LYS A 17 15.91 22.13 12.16
N ILE A 18 15.35 22.01 10.95
CA ILE A 18 16.12 22.16 9.71
C ILE A 18 15.42 23.20 8.84
N SER A 19 15.88 24.44 8.97
CA SER A 19 15.66 25.49 7.99
C SER A 19 16.54 25.21 6.76
N ASP A 20 15.96 25.44 5.59
CA ASP A 20 16.59 25.56 4.27
C ASP A 20 16.68 24.30 3.37
N MET A 21 15.90 24.42 2.28
CA MET A 21 15.99 23.75 0.98
C MET A 21 15.59 22.27 0.84
N ASN A 22 14.42 22.09 0.20
CA ASN A 22 14.07 20.94 -0.66
C ASN A 22 13.93 19.55 -0.01
N ILE A 23 13.48 19.44 1.23
CA ILE A 23 13.07 18.12 1.78
C ILE A 23 11.70 17.67 1.23
N SER A 24 10.85 18.60 0.77
CA SER A 24 9.51 18.28 0.23
C SER A 24 9.53 17.41 -1.04
N ILE A 25 10.57 17.51 -1.87
CA ILE A 25 10.68 16.78 -3.14
C ILE A 25 11.24 15.35 -2.96
N PHE A 26 11.91 15.06 -1.84
CA PHE A 26 12.48 13.74 -1.57
C PHE A 26 11.57 12.86 -0.69
N VAL A 27 10.79 13.46 0.21
CA VAL A 27 9.85 12.74 1.09
C VAL A 27 8.55 12.35 0.38
N SER A 28 8.22 12.99 -0.75
CA SER A 28 7.03 12.72 -1.55
C SER A 28 7.05 11.38 -2.32
N ASN A 29 8.16 10.63 -2.31
CA ASN A 29 8.29 9.36 -3.05
C ASN A 29 8.14 8.08 -2.21
N VAL A 30 7.83 8.14 -0.92
CA VAL A 30 7.85 6.91 -0.07
C VAL A 30 6.60 6.66 0.77
N ILE A 31 5.70 7.63 0.95
CA ILE A 31 4.41 7.37 1.62
C ILE A 31 3.29 7.52 0.61
N MET A 32 2.90 6.40 -0.02
CA MET A 32 1.74 6.35 -0.91
C MET A 32 0.47 6.35 -0.05
N ASP A 33 -0.37 7.36 -0.23
CA ASP A 33 -1.63 7.50 0.53
C ASP A 33 -2.70 6.51 0.04
N ARG A 34 -3.49 5.95 0.97
CA ARG A 34 -4.56 4.97 0.66
C ARG A 34 -5.60 5.52 -0.30
N ARG A 35 -5.98 6.79 -0.17
CA ARG A 35 -6.98 7.43 -1.04
C ARG A 35 -6.41 7.73 -2.40
N GLU A 36 -5.17 8.21 -2.46
CA GLU A 36 -4.48 8.48 -3.72
C GLU A 36 -4.36 7.21 -4.58
N ILE A 37 -3.85 6.11 -4.02
CA ILE A 37 -3.73 4.85 -4.79
C ILE A 37 -5.10 4.30 -5.17
N HIS A 38 -6.11 4.41 -4.30
CA HIS A 38 -7.46 3.96 -4.59
C HIS A 38 -8.05 4.70 -5.81
N GLU A 39 -7.99 6.04 -5.82
CA GLU A 39 -8.49 6.82 -6.95
C GLU A 39 -7.69 6.57 -8.22
N LYS A 40 -6.36 6.42 -8.13
CA LYS A 40 -5.52 6.05 -9.28
C LYS A 40 -5.94 4.72 -9.91
N LEU A 41 -6.13 3.68 -9.10
CA LEU A 41 -6.56 2.36 -9.56
C LEU A 41 -7.97 2.39 -10.16
N LYS A 42 -8.87 3.18 -9.56
CA LYS A 42 -10.26 3.36 -10.00
C LYS A 42 -10.37 4.10 -11.33
N ASN A 43 -9.54 5.13 -11.54
CA ASN A 43 -9.55 5.95 -12.75
C ASN A 43 -8.93 5.23 -13.95
N ASN A 44 -7.92 4.38 -13.74
CA ASN A 44 -7.28 3.66 -14.84
C ASN A 44 -7.03 2.16 -14.56
N PRO A 45 -8.08 1.35 -14.35
CA PRO A 45 -7.93 -0.06 -14.00
C PRO A 45 -7.36 -0.91 -15.13
N LYS A 46 -7.34 -0.41 -16.37
CA LYS A 46 -6.83 -1.14 -17.54
C LYS A 46 -5.31 -1.05 -17.70
N ASN A 47 -4.66 -0.09 -17.06
CA ASN A 47 -3.24 0.20 -17.27
C ASN A 47 -2.44 0.27 -15.96
N VAL A 48 -2.65 -0.70 -15.07
CA VAL A 48 -1.97 -0.76 -13.77
C VAL A 48 -0.72 -1.65 -13.86
N ARG A 49 0.41 -1.16 -13.35
CA ARG A 49 1.63 -1.97 -13.21
C ARG A 49 1.41 -3.08 -12.19
N PHE A 50 1.98 -4.26 -12.45
CA PHE A 50 1.81 -5.39 -11.55
C PHE A 50 2.30 -5.08 -10.12
N GLU A 51 3.48 -4.46 -10.00
CA GLU A 51 4.07 -4.10 -8.72
C GLU A 51 3.23 -3.05 -7.98
N GLU A 52 2.56 -2.17 -8.72
CA GLU A 52 1.68 -1.16 -8.14
C GLU A 52 0.42 -1.76 -7.52
N LEU A 53 -0.19 -2.75 -8.18
CA LEU A 53 -1.33 -3.48 -7.61
C LEU A 53 -0.93 -4.28 -6.35
N CYS A 54 0.28 -4.87 -6.35
CA CYS A 54 0.82 -5.57 -5.19
C CYS A 54 1.02 -4.62 -4.00
N LYS A 55 1.69 -3.49 -4.22
CA LYS A 55 1.88 -2.43 -3.20
C LYS A 55 0.54 -1.90 -2.68
N ALA A 56 -0.45 -1.72 -3.55
CA ALA A 56 -1.78 -1.31 -3.14
C ALA A 56 -2.41 -2.33 -2.20
N ALA A 57 -2.36 -3.63 -2.52
CA ALA A 57 -2.88 -4.67 -1.63
C ALA A 57 -2.18 -4.65 -0.26
N GLU A 58 -0.85 -4.51 -0.23
CA GLU A 58 -0.07 -4.41 1.01
C GLU A 58 -0.46 -3.17 1.84
N LEU A 59 -0.67 -2.03 1.18
CA LEU A 59 -1.13 -0.80 1.83
C LEU A 59 -2.52 -0.95 2.45
N PHE A 60 -3.40 -1.72 1.82
CA PHE A 60 -4.70 -2.10 2.39
C PHE A 60 -4.61 -3.30 3.34
N GLY A 61 -3.45 -3.57 3.93
CA GLY A 61 -3.27 -4.57 4.99
C GLY A 61 -3.30 -6.03 4.52
N PHE A 62 -3.30 -6.30 3.21
CA PHE A 62 -3.14 -7.66 2.70
C PHE A 62 -1.69 -8.08 2.80
N ARG A 63 -1.47 -9.29 3.33
CA ARG A 63 -0.15 -9.88 3.47
C ARG A 63 0.09 -10.84 2.31
N PHE A 64 1.31 -10.80 1.78
CA PHE A 64 1.76 -11.80 0.82
C PHE A 64 1.78 -13.18 1.47
N ARG A 65 1.07 -14.14 0.87
CA ARG A 65 1.00 -15.53 1.35
C ARG A 65 1.93 -16.47 0.58
N GLY A 66 2.22 -16.15 -0.69
CA GLY A 66 3.01 -17.02 -1.56
C GLY A 66 2.67 -16.84 -3.03
N GLY A 67 3.33 -17.60 -3.89
CA GLY A 67 3.09 -17.54 -5.34
C GLY A 67 4.02 -18.47 -6.11
N LYS A 68 3.63 -18.80 -7.34
CA LYS A 68 4.43 -19.61 -8.28
C LYS A 68 4.55 -18.86 -9.61
N GLY A 69 5.77 -18.79 -10.14
CA GLY A 69 6.06 -18.05 -11.37
C GLY A 69 5.62 -16.59 -11.26
N SER A 70 4.77 -16.15 -12.19
CA SER A 70 4.26 -14.77 -12.27
C SER A 70 3.05 -14.47 -11.37
N HIS A 71 2.59 -15.43 -10.58
CA HIS A 71 1.46 -15.24 -9.68
C HIS A 71 1.89 -14.82 -8.27
N ARG A 72 1.08 -13.99 -7.60
CA ARG A 72 1.24 -13.59 -6.21
C ARG A 72 -0.11 -13.63 -5.50
N VAL A 73 -0.16 -14.31 -4.36
CA VAL A 73 -1.36 -14.51 -3.55
C VAL A 73 -1.27 -13.65 -2.29
N TYR A 74 -2.35 -12.93 -2.01
CA TYR A 74 -2.51 -11.99 -0.92
C TYR A 74 -3.74 -12.34 -0.09
N VAL A 75 -3.59 -12.30 1.23
CA VAL A 75 -4.66 -12.58 2.21
C VAL A 75 -4.67 -11.52 3.30
N ARG A 76 -5.82 -11.28 3.92
CA ARG A 76 -5.96 -10.34 5.01
C ARG A 76 -6.89 -10.92 6.08
N GLU A 77 -6.51 -10.78 7.34
CA GLU A 77 -7.35 -11.20 8.46
C GLU A 77 -8.67 -10.42 8.46
N GLY A 78 -9.80 -11.09 8.71
CA GLY A 78 -11.13 -10.49 8.63
C GLY A 78 -11.68 -10.30 7.21
N VAL A 79 -10.91 -10.60 6.15
CA VAL A 79 -11.37 -10.58 4.75
C VAL A 79 -11.42 -12.00 4.20
N LYS A 80 -12.58 -12.41 3.67
CA LYS A 80 -12.77 -13.79 3.16
C LYS A 80 -12.09 -13.99 1.81
N GLU A 81 -12.01 -12.96 0.99
CA GLU A 81 -11.49 -13.00 -0.37
C GLU A 81 -9.98 -13.10 -0.38
N ILE A 82 -9.50 -14.13 -1.08
CA ILE A 82 -8.09 -14.26 -1.44
C ILE A 82 -7.86 -13.53 -2.76
N LEU A 83 -6.87 -12.65 -2.78
CA LEU A 83 -6.45 -11.93 -3.98
C LEU A 83 -5.30 -12.69 -4.63
N ASN A 84 -5.48 -13.12 -5.88
CA ASN A 84 -4.43 -13.79 -6.66
C ASN A 84 -4.13 -12.95 -7.91
N PHE A 85 -2.99 -12.25 -7.88
CA PHE A 85 -2.55 -11.37 -8.94
C PHE A 85 -1.61 -12.11 -9.89
N GLN A 86 -1.70 -11.79 -11.18
CA GLN A 86 -0.85 -12.37 -12.22
C GLN A 86 -0.14 -11.26 -12.97
N ASN A 87 1.19 -11.34 -13.00
CA ASN A 87 1.99 -10.48 -13.86
C ASN A 87 1.91 -10.96 -15.31
N VAL A 88 1.46 -10.09 -16.20
CA VAL A 88 1.51 -10.27 -17.66
C VAL A 88 2.25 -9.09 -18.26
N LYS A 89 3.49 -9.32 -18.71
CA LYS A 89 4.35 -8.30 -19.33
C LYS A 89 4.51 -7.02 -18.48
N GLY A 90 4.66 -7.17 -17.16
CA GLY A 90 4.81 -6.06 -16.20
C GLY A 90 3.50 -5.39 -15.76
N LYS A 91 2.35 -5.89 -16.20
CA LYS A 91 1.03 -5.32 -15.90
C LYS A 91 0.16 -6.30 -15.12
N ALA A 92 -0.70 -5.75 -14.27
CA ALA A 92 -1.78 -6.49 -13.66
C ALA A 92 -2.93 -6.68 -14.65
N LYS A 93 -3.69 -7.76 -14.51
CA LYS A 93 -4.90 -7.92 -15.32
C LYS A 93 -5.99 -6.94 -14.84
N PRO A 94 -6.74 -6.27 -15.72
CA PRO A 94 -7.70 -5.24 -15.32
C PRO A 94 -8.78 -5.72 -14.34
N TYR A 95 -9.19 -6.99 -14.44
CA TYR A 95 -10.15 -7.56 -13.49
C TYR A 95 -9.58 -7.72 -12.09
N GLN A 96 -8.26 -7.94 -11.94
CA GLN A 96 -7.60 -8.08 -10.64
C GLN A 96 -7.56 -6.74 -9.91
N VAL A 97 -7.36 -5.65 -10.66
CA VAL A 97 -7.51 -4.29 -10.13
C VAL A 97 -8.93 -4.06 -9.62
N LYS A 98 -9.93 -4.38 -10.44
CA LYS A 98 -11.35 -4.27 -10.04
C LYS A 98 -11.69 -5.16 -8.85
N GLN A 99 -11.07 -6.33 -8.74
CA GLN A 99 -11.26 -7.24 -7.62
C GLN A 99 -10.76 -6.62 -6.32
N LEU A 100 -9.54 -6.06 -6.31
CA LEU A 100 -9.02 -5.34 -5.14
C LEU A 100 -9.95 -4.18 -4.75
N LEU A 101 -10.35 -3.33 -5.70
CA LEU A 101 -11.26 -2.20 -5.44
C LEU A 101 -12.61 -2.65 -4.87
N LYS A 102 -13.15 -3.77 -5.36
CA LYS A 102 -14.41 -4.34 -4.85
C LYS A 102 -14.26 -4.81 -3.41
N VAL A 103 -13.13 -5.42 -3.06
CA VAL A 103 -12.85 -5.88 -1.69
C VAL A 103 -12.65 -4.69 -0.75
N ILE A 104 -11.87 -3.67 -1.16
CA ILE A 104 -11.71 -2.42 -0.40
C ILE A 104 -13.08 -1.82 -0.06
N LYS A 105 -13.96 -1.68 -1.07
CA LYS A 105 -15.31 -1.16 -0.86
C LYS A 105 -16.17 -2.05 0.05
N ARG A 106 -16.14 -3.37 -0.16
CA ARG A 106 -16.97 -4.33 0.58
C ARG A 106 -16.68 -4.31 2.08
N TYR A 107 -15.41 -4.19 2.45
CA TYR A 107 -14.97 -4.24 3.83
C TYR A 107 -14.68 -2.84 4.42
N ASN A 108 -15.00 -1.79 3.67
CA ASN A 108 -14.76 -0.39 4.06
C ASN A 108 -13.29 -0.08 4.42
N LEU A 109 -12.34 -0.71 3.72
CA LEU A 109 -10.90 -0.64 4.06
C LEU A 109 -10.27 0.74 3.79
N LEU A 110 -11.02 1.65 3.15
CA LEU A 110 -10.56 3.02 2.86
C LEU A 110 -10.69 3.95 4.07
N GLU A 111 -11.57 3.61 5.01
CA GLU A 111 -11.86 4.39 6.22
C GLU A 111 -11.16 3.86 7.47
N GLU A 112 -10.44 2.75 7.35
CA GLU A 112 -9.61 2.23 8.44
C GLU A 112 -8.41 3.16 8.66
N ASP A 113 -7.99 3.36 9.92
CA ASP A 113 -6.86 4.20 10.31
C ASP A 113 -5.51 3.47 10.22
#